data_AF-A0A0L0HSR0-F1
#
_entry.id   AF-A0A0L0HSR0-F1
#
_cell.length_a   1.000
_cell.length_b   1.000
_cell.length_c   1.000
_cell.angle_alpha   90.00
_cell.angle_beta   90.00
_cell.angle_gamma   90.00
#
_symmetry.space_group_name_H-M   'P 1'
#
loop_
_entity.id
_entity.type
_entity.pdbx_description
1 polymer ?
#
loop_
_entity_poly.entity_id
_entity_poly.type
_entity_poly.pdbx_seq_one_letter_code
_entity_poly.pdbx_strand_id
1 'polypeptide(L)'
;MANIALRKHVPLIKFLGPRRFLKHPSTSPAAQPQTVAAPQRVGNAVNYQSIEQLPRRFQKKTFSQKEIEAVDAGGADWILRHV
;
A
#
# COMPACT_ATOMS: atom_id res chain seq x y z
N MET A 1 -21.46 46.86 1.76
CA MET A 1 -21.12 46.33 0.42
C MET A 1 -19.98 45.34 0.57
N ALA A 2 -20.21 44.05 0.34
CA ALA A 2 -19.19 43.02 0.49
C ALA A 2 -18.29 42.99 -0.75
N ASN A 3 -16.99 43.23 -0.55
CA ASN A 3 -16.00 43.25 -1.64
C ASN A 3 -15.58 41.80 -1.92
N ILE A 4 -16.16 41.18 -2.95
CA ILE A 4 -15.82 39.81 -3.36
C ILE A 4 -14.46 39.88 -4.06
N ALA A 5 -13.39 39.61 -3.31
CA ALA A 5 -12.05 39.53 -3.85
C ALA A 5 -12.00 38.43 -4.92
N LEU A 6 -11.77 38.82 -6.20
CA LEU A 6 -11.50 37.89 -7.29
C LEU A 6 -10.26 37.06 -6.95
N ARG A 7 -10.46 35.78 -6.61
CA ARG A 7 -9.37 34.82 -6.44
C ARG A 7 -8.79 34.53 -7.84
N LYS A 8 -7.54 34.94 -8.06
CA LYS A 8 -6.81 34.65 -9.30
C LYS A 8 -6.61 33.14 -9.43
N HIS A 9 -6.98 32.55 -10.57
CA HIS A 9 -6.76 31.14 -10.87
C HIS A 9 -5.26 30.86 -10.97
N VAL A 10 -4.70 30.16 -9.97
CA VAL A 10 -3.32 29.69 -10.00
C VAL A 10 -3.32 28.30 -10.63
N PRO A 11 -2.66 28.08 -11.78
CA PRO A 11 -2.56 26.75 -12.36
C PRO A 11 -1.84 25.83 -11.38
N LEU A 12 -2.50 24.74 -10.98
CA LEU A 12 -1.97 23.73 -10.05
C LEU A 12 -0.67 23.10 -10.57
N ILE A 13 -0.49 23.10 -11.89
CA ILE A 13 0.66 22.51 -12.56
C ILE A 13 1.62 23.65 -12.88
N LYS A 14 2.67 23.77 -12.08
CA LYS A 14 3.83 24.58 -12.46
C LYS A 14 4.46 23.92 -13.69
N PHE A 15 4.54 24.65 -14.80
CA PHE A 15 5.27 24.16 -15.97
C PHE A 15 6.77 24.15 -15.62
N LEU A 16 7.28 22.96 -15.27
CA LEU A 16 8.69 22.78 -14.90
C LEU A 16 9.62 22.65 -16.13
N GLY A 17 9.12 22.96 -17.33
CA GLY A 17 9.88 22.81 -18.57
C GLY A 17 9.92 21.38 -19.12
N PRO A 18 10.78 21.12 -20.12
CA PRO A 18 10.90 19.82 -20.76
C PRO A 18 11.29 18.71 -19.76
N ARG A 19 10.59 17.58 -19.82
CA ARG A 19 10.81 16.42 -18.93
C ARG A 19 12.25 15.89 -18.93
N ARG A 20 12.97 16.03 -20.04
CA ARG A 20 14.40 15.63 -20.15
C ARG A 20 15.34 16.34 -19.16
N PHE A 21 14.91 17.47 -18.60
CA PHE A 21 15.69 18.24 -17.62
C PHE A 21 15.23 18.01 -16.18
N LEU A 22 14.17 17.22 -15.97
CA LEU A 22 13.68 16.89 -14.64
C LEU A 22 14.47 15.71 -14.07
N LYS A 23 15.07 15.90 -12.91
CA LYS A 23 15.69 14.81 -12.14
C LYS A 23 14.60 14.08 -11.38
N HIS A 24 14.35 12.82 -11.73
CA HIS A 24 13.51 11.96 -10.92
C HIS A 24 14.33 11.44 -9.74
N PRO A 25 13.83 11.48 -8.49
CA PRO A 25 14.47 10.76 -7.41
C PRO A 25 14.51 9.29 -7.83
N SER A 26 15.70 8.69 -7.79
CA SER A 26 15.84 7.25 -8.01
C SER A 26 14.94 6.55 -7.01
N THR A 27 13.89 5.90 -7.49
CA THR A 27 13.08 4.98 -6.70
C THR A 27 14.05 4.05 -5.98
N SER A 28 13.96 3.98 -4.65
CA SER A 28 14.69 3.01 -3.84
C SER A 28 14.62 1.63 -4.51
N PRO A 29 15.71 0.85 -4.51
CA PRO A 29 15.70 -0.46 -5.14
C PRO A 29 14.53 -1.25 -4.58
N ALA A 30 13.64 -1.70 -5.46
CA ALA A 30 12.58 -2.61 -5.09
C ALA A 30 13.25 -3.79 -4.37
N ALA A 31 12.73 -4.12 -3.17
CA ALA A 31 13.22 -5.25 -2.40
C ALA A 31 13.37 -6.47 -3.33
N GLN A 32 14.58 -7.04 -3.36
CA GLN A 32 14.88 -8.18 -4.22
C GLN A 32 13.81 -9.26 -4.01
N PRO A 33 13.21 -9.79 -5.08
CA PRO A 33 12.26 -10.89 -4.93
C PRO A 33 13.01 -12.06 -4.30
N GLN A 34 12.56 -12.50 -3.13
CA GLN A 34 12.95 -13.80 -2.60
C GLN A 34 12.66 -14.83 -3.70
N THR A 35 13.62 -15.69 -3.99
CA THR A 35 13.53 -16.75 -5.01
C THR A 35 12.54 -17.81 -4.57
N VAL A 36 11.26 -17.47 -4.59
CA VAL A 36 10.17 -18.42 -4.45
C VAL A 36 9.99 -19.09 -5.80
N ALA A 37 9.92 -20.42 -5.82
CA ALA A 37 9.69 -21.19 -7.05
C ALA A 37 8.44 -20.66 -7.78
N ALA A 38 8.54 -20.44 -9.09
CA ALA A 38 7.40 -19.95 -9.87
C ALA A 38 6.24 -20.95 -9.85
N PRO A 39 4.98 -20.50 -9.79
CA PRO A 39 3.82 -21.39 -9.81
C PRO A 39 3.72 -22.12 -11.16
N GLN A 40 3.22 -23.35 -11.12
CA GLN A 40 3.16 -24.21 -12.30
C GLN A 40 1.88 -23.95 -13.08
N ARG A 41 1.98 -23.69 -14.38
CA ARG A 41 0.80 -23.51 -15.25
C ARG A 41 0.44 -24.85 -15.90
N VAL A 42 -0.80 -25.30 -15.71
CA VAL A 42 -1.35 -26.52 -16.33
C VAL A 42 -2.54 -26.10 -17.19
N GLY A 43 -2.29 -25.99 -18.51
CA GLY A 43 -3.26 -25.43 -19.46
C GLY A 43 -3.63 -23.97 -19.14
N ASN A 44 -4.91 -23.73 -18.86
CA ASN A 44 -5.44 -22.41 -18.50
C ASN A 44 -5.42 -22.13 -16.99
N ALA A 45 -5.07 -23.11 -16.15
CA ALA A 45 -5.02 -22.96 -14.71
C ALA A 45 -3.58 -22.72 -14.21
N VAL A 46 -3.45 -21.93 -13.14
CA VAL A 46 -2.20 -21.75 -12.40
C VAL A 46 -2.32 -22.52 -11.10
N ASN A 47 -1.42 -23.48 -10.88
CA ASN A 47 -1.36 -24.27 -9.66
C ASN A 47 -0.30 -23.70 -8.72
N TYR A 48 -0.68 -23.48 -7.47
CA TYR A 48 0.17 -22.95 -6.41
C TYR A 48 0.41 -24.05 -5.39
N GLN A 49 1.69 -24.44 -5.21
CA GLN A 49 2.08 -25.51 -4.28
C GLN A 49 2.31 -24.99 -2.86
N SER A 50 2.56 -23.68 -2.72
CA SER A 50 2.82 -23.05 -1.42
C SER A 50 2.26 -21.63 -1.36
N ILE A 51 2.09 -21.11 -0.14
CA ILE A 51 1.48 -19.79 0.09
C ILE A 51 2.36 -18.67 -0.48
N GLU A 52 3.67 -18.86 -0.47
CA GLU A 52 4.64 -17.89 -0.97
C GLU A 52 4.50 -17.68 -2.49
N GLN A 53 3.98 -18.68 -3.22
CA GLN A 53 3.73 -18.58 -4.66
C GLN A 53 2.49 -17.77 -5.01
N LEU A 54 1.58 -17.57 -4.05
CA LEU A 54 0.37 -16.77 -4.28
C LEU A 54 0.76 -15.31 -4.53
N PRO A 55 0.07 -14.61 -5.44
CA PRO A 55 0.19 -13.17 -5.55
C PRO A 55 -0.05 -12.48 -4.19
N ARG A 56 0.75 -11.45 -3.86
CA ARG A 56 0.72 -10.77 -2.55
C ARG A 56 -0.67 -10.38 -2.05
N ARG A 57 -1.58 -10.01 -2.96
CA ARG A 57 -2.96 -9.65 -2.62
C ARG A 57 -3.80 -10.79 -2.02
N PHE A 58 -3.39 -12.04 -2.25
CA PHE A 58 -4.04 -13.25 -1.76
C PHE A 58 -3.30 -13.90 -0.60
N GLN A 59 -2.11 -13.40 -0.26
CA GLN A 59 -1.38 -13.87 0.92
C GLN A 59 -2.03 -13.30 2.18
N LYS A 60 -2.20 -14.13 3.21
CA LYS A 60 -2.66 -13.67 4.52
C LYS A 60 -1.60 -12.75 5.10
N LYS A 61 -2.02 -11.61 5.63
CA LYS A 61 -1.13 -10.75 6.42
C LYS A 61 -0.86 -11.43 7.76
N THR A 62 0.40 -11.49 8.15
CA THR A 62 0.79 -11.85 9.51
C THR A 62 0.52 -10.66 10.42
N PHE A 63 -0.14 -10.89 11.55
CA PHE A 63 -0.29 -9.86 12.58
C PHE A 63 1.07 -9.55 13.20
N SER A 64 1.35 -8.28 13.41
CA SER A 64 2.46 -7.82 14.22
C SER A 64 2.20 -8.12 15.70
N GLN A 65 3.27 -8.20 16.51
CA GLN A 65 3.16 -8.45 17.94
C GLN A 65 2.20 -7.48 18.65
N LYS A 66 2.22 -6.20 18.26
CA LYS A 66 1.31 -5.19 18.79
C LYS A 66 -0.16 -5.45 18.43
N GLU A 67 -0.41 -5.94 17.22
CA GLU A 67 -1.77 -6.29 16.79
C GLU A 67 -2.28 -7.53 17.52
N ILE A 68 -1.40 -8.51 17.78
CA ILE A 68 -1.73 -9.69 18.60
C ILE A 68 -2.10 -9.25 20.03
N GLU A 69 -1.26 -8.43 20.66
CA GLU A 69 -1.53 -7.89 22.01
C GLU A 69 -2.84 -7.09 22.07
N ALA A 70 -3.17 -6.33 21.03
CA ALA A 70 -4.44 -5.59 20.98
C ALA A 70 -5.66 -6.51 20.87
N VAL A 71 -5.55 -7.63 20.15
CA VAL A 71 -6.59 -8.66 20.09
C VAL A 71 -6.73 -9.37 21.44
N ASP A 72 -5.61 -9.74 22.07
CA ASP A 72 -5.58 -10.42 23.36
C ASP A 72 -6.07 -9.53 24.51
N ALA A 73 -5.78 -8.23 24.44
CA ALA A 73 -6.34 -7.20 25.31
C ALA A 73 -7.81 -6.88 24.97
N GLY A 74 -8.56 -7.84 24.43
CA GLY A 74 -10.01 -7.84 24.22
C GLY A 74 -10.55 -7.04 23.04
N GLY A 75 -9.68 -6.57 22.13
CA GLY A 75 -10.07 -6.13 20.79
C GLY A 75 -11.14 -5.03 20.73
N ALA A 76 -11.97 -5.07 19.68
CA ALA A 76 -12.96 -4.03 19.38
C ALA A 76 -14.23 -4.07 20.25
N ASP A 77 -14.48 -5.18 20.96
CA ASP A 77 -15.68 -5.39 21.77
C ASP A 77 -15.43 -5.18 23.28
N TRP A 78 -14.29 -4.57 23.67
CA TRP A 78 -14.03 -4.23 25.08
C TRP A 78 -15.01 -3.15 25.55
N ILE A 79 -16.15 -3.58 26.08
CA ILE A 79 -17.10 -2.74 26.78
C ILE A 79 -16.53 -2.47 28.17
N LEU A 80 -16.08 -1.24 28.43
CA LEU A 80 -15.79 -0.76 29.79
C LEU A 80 -17.10 -0.79 30.60
N ARG A 81 -17.34 -1.88 31.33
CA ARG A 81 -18.38 -1.92 32.34
C ARG A 81 -17.77 -1.42 33.64
N HIS A 82 -18.42 -0.39 34.21
CA HIS A 82 -18.17 0.30 35.48
C HIS A 82 -17.24 1.52 35.38
N VAL A 83 -17.89 2.70 35.26
CA VAL A 83 -17.43 4.01 35.75
C VAL A 83 -18.30 4.36 36.95
#